data_AF-A0A4U9HBX8-F1
#
_entry.id   AF-A0A4U9HBX8-F1
#
_cell.length_a   1.000
_cell.length_b   1.000
_cell.length_c   1.000
_cell.angle_alpha   90.00
_cell.angle_beta   90.00
_cell.angle_gamma   90.00
#
_symmetry.space_group_name_H-M   'P 1'
#
loop_
_entity.id
_entity.type
_entity.pdbx_description
1 polymer ?
#
loop_
_entity_poly.entity_id
_entity_poly.type
_entity_poly.pdbx_seq_one_letter_code
_entity_poly.pdbx_strand_id
1 'polypeptide(L)'
;MTAAAGATAYAGIPLTHRDHAQSVTFITGHCRPDGDGLDWADLARARQTLAIYMGTMKAADISQRLIAHGREAQTPVAVISRGTRADQQVLTGTLQQLEQLAQQAPLPALLVIGEVVELHHQIAWFGHQPQTDGAARPAVVNLA
;
A
#
# COMPACT_ATOMS: atom_id res chain seq x y z
N MET A 1 14.90 7.31 -5.23
CA MET A 1 13.82 6.73 -4.39
C MET A 1 13.25 5.51 -5.08
N THR A 2 13.06 4.38 -4.38
CA THR A 2 12.32 3.23 -4.95
C THR A 2 10.81 3.38 -4.73
N ALA A 3 9.98 2.73 -5.55
CA ALA A 3 8.53 2.90 -5.51
C ALA A 3 7.94 2.54 -4.13
N ALA A 4 8.43 1.48 -3.47
CA ALA A 4 7.92 1.15 -2.14
C ALA A 4 8.21 2.25 -1.11
N ALA A 5 9.41 2.82 -1.08
CA ALA A 5 9.72 3.91 -0.14
C ALA A 5 8.91 5.19 -0.45
N GLY A 6 8.78 5.57 -1.73
CA GLY A 6 8.06 6.79 -2.12
C GLY A 6 6.54 6.65 -2.00
N ALA A 7 5.96 5.62 -2.61
CA ALA A 7 4.51 5.43 -2.67
C ALA A 7 3.90 5.22 -1.29
N THR A 8 4.55 4.45 -0.41
CA THR A 8 4.02 4.20 0.94
C THR A 8 4.11 5.44 1.83
N ALA A 9 5.21 6.21 1.76
CA ALA A 9 5.32 7.49 2.45
C ALA A 9 4.24 8.50 2.01
N TYR A 10 3.96 8.59 0.71
CA TYR A 10 2.89 9.46 0.18
C TYR A 10 1.49 8.92 0.50
N ALA A 11 1.33 7.58 0.59
CA ALA A 11 0.08 6.98 1.03
C ALA A 11 -0.14 7.07 2.54
N GLY A 12 0.81 7.57 3.35
CA GLY A 12 0.68 7.53 4.81
C GLY A 12 0.73 6.10 5.37
N ILE A 13 1.46 5.21 4.73
CA ILE A 13 1.69 3.84 5.19
C ILE A 13 3.18 3.71 5.46
N PRO A 14 3.62 3.60 6.72
CA PRO A 14 5.04 3.45 7.00
C PRO A 14 5.46 2.01 6.69
N LEU A 15 6.68 1.80 6.20
CA LEU A 15 7.16 0.43 5.93
C LEU A 15 7.46 -0.36 7.20
N THR A 16 7.71 0.33 8.32
CA THR A 16 7.94 -0.27 9.64
C THR A 16 7.21 0.56 10.70
N HIS A 17 6.85 -0.08 11.80
CA HIS A 17 6.33 0.59 12.98
C HIS A 17 6.58 -0.31 14.19
N ARG A 18 7.03 0.27 15.31
CA ARG A 18 7.44 -0.46 16.53
C ARG A 18 6.45 -1.55 16.97
N ASP A 19 5.17 -1.25 16.87
CA ASP A 19 4.10 -2.14 17.35
C ASP A 19 3.57 -3.08 16.25
N HIS A 20 3.85 -2.80 14.97
CA HIS A 20 3.28 -3.53 13.82
C HIS A 20 4.31 -4.37 13.06
N ALA A 21 5.45 -3.81 12.67
CA ALA A 21 6.43 -4.49 11.82
C ALA A 21 7.87 -4.09 12.14
N GLN A 22 8.70 -5.09 12.41
CA GLN A 22 10.14 -4.92 12.69
C GLN A 22 11.02 -5.17 11.47
N SER A 23 10.43 -5.68 10.38
CA SER A 23 11.10 -5.92 9.11
C SER A 23 10.20 -5.54 7.94
N VAL A 24 10.84 -5.28 6.81
CA VAL A 24 10.19 -5.08 5.50
C VAL A 24 10.85 -5.98 4.47
N THR A 25 10.05 -6.67 3.68
CA THR A 25 10.52 -7.54 2.59
C THR A 25 10.00 -7.00 1.26
N PHE A 26 10.91 -6.69 0.34
CA PHE A 26 10.58 -6.26 -1.02
C PHE A 26 10.61 -7.46 -1.96
N ILE A 27 9.50 -7.75 -2.63
CA ILE A 27 9.38 -8.89 -3.54
C ILE A 27 8.79 -8.50 -4.89
N THR A 28 9.14 -9.24 -5.93
CA THR A 28 8.46 -9.16 -7.23
C THR A 28 7.41 -10.25 -7.30
N GLY A 29 6.17 -9.90 -7.69
CA GLY A 29 5.14 -10.88 -8.00
C GLY A 29 5.37 -11.59 -9.34
N HIS A 30 6.29 -11.09 -10.16
CA HIS A 30 6.71 -11.73 -11.41
C HIS A 30 8.08 -12.39 -11.21
N CYS A 31 8.08 -13.60 -10.65
CA CYS A 31 9.27 -14.46 -10.59
C CYS A 31 9.51 -15.12 -11.95
N ARG A 32 10.78 -15.31 -12.34
CA ARG A 32 11.12 -16.07 -13.55
C ARG A 32 10.67 -17.53 -13.39
N PRO A 33 10.21 -18.20 -14.45
CA PRO A 33 9.81 -19.62 -14.40
C PRO A 33 10.90 -20.57 -13.91
N ASP A 34 12.18 -20.21 -14.11
CA ASP A 34 13.33 -21.10 -13.91
C ASP A 34 14.09 -20.83 -12.59
N GLY A 35 13.54 -20.00 -11.69
CA GLY A 35 14.14 -19.71 -10.38
C GLY A 35 13.52 -20.53 -9.26
N ASP A 36 14.24 -20.63 -8.14
CA ASP A 36 13.63 -21.05 -6.88
C ASP A 36 12.45 -20.11 -6.60
N GLY A 37 11.26 -20.68 -6.44
CA GLY A 37 10.04 -19.91 -6.17
C GLY A 37 10.16 -19.11 -4.87
N LEU A 38 9.16 -18.28 -4.59
CA LEU A 38 9.12 -17.56 -3.31
C LEU A 38 9.03 -18.54 -2.14
N ASP A 39 9.80 -18.28 -1.08
CA ASP A 39 9.63 -18.96 0.21
C ASP A 39 8.37 -18.42 0.89
N TRP A 40 7.24 -19.07 0.63
CA TRP A 40 5.94 -18.65 1.13
C TRP A 40 5.81 -18.77 2.64
N ALA A 41 6.53 -19.71 3.28
CA ALA A 41 6.53 -19.85 4.73
C ALA A 41 7.18 -18.63 5.39
N ASP A 42 8.29 -18.16 4.82
CA ASP A 42 8.99 -16.98 5.28
C ASP A 42 8.17 -15.69 5.08
N LEU A 43 7.51 -15.56 3.93
CA LEU A 43 6.67 -14.40 3.62
C LEU A 43 5.38 -14.36 4.46
N ALA A 44 4.85 -15.51 4.86
CA ALA A 44 3.61 -15.60 5.63
C ALA A 44 3.77 -15.25 7.12
N ARG A 45 5.01 -15.11 7.64
CA ARG A 45 5.21 -14.73 9.05
C ARG A 45 4.53 -13.39 9.34
N ALA A 46 3.90 -13.30 10.51
CA ALA A 46 3.33 -12.06 11.03
C ALA A 46 4.43 -11.04 11.41
N ARG A 47 4.02 -9.81 11.78
CA ARG A 47 4.91 -8.73 12.24
C ARG A 47 6.00 -8.30 11.25
N GLN A 48 5.71 -8.46 9.96
CA GLN A 48 6.52 -7.93 8.85
C GLN A 48 5.63 -7.26 7.82
N THR A 49 6.20 -6.27 7.13
CA THR A 49 5.58 -5.63 5.98
C THR A 49 6.09 -6.28 4.69
N LEU A 50 5.19 -6.76 3.84
CA LEU A 50 5.53 -7.14 2.47
C LEU A 50 5.22 -5.99 1.54
N ALA A 51 6.19 -5.59 0.71
CA ALA A 51 5.99 -4.62 -0.36
C ALA A 51 6.27 -5.30 -1.71
N ILE A 52 5.20 -5.53 -2.47
CA ILE A 52 5.20 -6.39 -3.65
C ILE A 52 5.09 -5.55 -4.92
N TYR A 53 6.15 -5.57 -5.71
CA TYR A 53 6.22 -4.98 -7.03
C TYR A 53 5.61 -5.92 -8.06
N MET A 54 4.95 -5.38 -9.09
CA MET A 54 4.42 -6.17 -10.22
C MET A 54 3.51 -7.34 -9.75
N GLY A 55 2.87 -7.19 -8.59
CA GLY A 55 2.07 -8.25 -7.96
C GLY A 55 0.61 -8.29 -8.36
N THR A 56 0.08 -7.24 -8.99
CA THR A 56 -1.37 -7.11 -9.26
C THR A 56 -1.94 -8.28 -10.06
N MET A 57 -1.25 -8.73 -11.10
CA MET A 57 -1.67 -9.87 -11.92
C MET A 57 -1.60 -11.22 -11.18
N LYS A 58 -0.91 -11.27 -10.03
CA LYS A 58 -0.72 -12.46 -9.19
C LYS A 58 -1.37 -12.30 -7.82
N ALA A 59 -2.17 -11.27 -7.61
CA ALA A 59 -2.77 -10.93 -6.32
C ALA A 59 -3.57 -12.09 -5.72
N ALA A 60 -4.30 -12.85 -6.55
CA ALA A 60 -5.05 -14.04 -6.14
C ALA A 60 -4.14 -15.18 -5.63
N ASP A 61 -3.08 -15.52 -6.36
CA ASP A 61 -2.13 -16.57 -5.97
C ASP A 61 -1.34 -16.13 -4.73
N ILE A 62 -0.90 -14.87 -4.67
CA ILE A 62 -0.20 -14.29 -3.51
C ILE A 62 -1.07 -14.40 -2.25
N SER A 63 -2.34 -13.96 -2.29
CA SER A 63 -3.20 -14.02 -1.11
C SER A 63 -3.47 -15.46 -0.67
N GLN A 64 -3.79 -16.35 -1.62
CA GLN A 64 -4.04 -17.77 -1.34
C GLN A 64 -2.81 -18.44 -0.73
N ARG A 65 -1.61 -18.22 -1.28
CA ARG A 65 -0.36 -18.79 -0.80
C ARG A 65 -0.02 -18.28 0.61
N LEU A 66 -0.11 -16.98 0.85
CA LEU A 66 0.16 -16.42 2.17
C LEU A 66 -0.81 -16.96 3.23
N ILE A 67 -2.11 -17.04 2.90
CA ILE A 67 -3.13 -17.60 3.81
C ILE A 67 -2.86 -19.09 4.08
N ALA A 68 -2.55 -19.87 3.04
CA ALA A 68 -2.24 -21.29 3.17
C ALA A 68 -1.00 -21.56 4.04
N HIS A 69 -0.07 -20.61 4.12
CA HIS A 69 1.14 -20.69 4.96
C HIS A 69 0.99 -19.99 6.32
N GLY A 70 -0.24 -19.63 6.71
CA GLY A 70 -0.57 -19.19 8.08
C GLY A 70 -0.66 -17.68 8.27
N ARG A 71 -0.58 -16.86 7.23
CA ARG A 71 -0.90 -15.43 7.32
C ARG A 71 -2.41 -15.27 7.49
N GLU A 72 -2.85 -14.45 8.44
CA GLU A 72 -4.29 -14.28 8.67
C GLU A 72 -5.00 -13.64 7.46
N ALA A 73 -6.17 -14.17 7.09
CA ALA A 73 -6.96 -13.65 5.97
C ALA A 73 -7.43 -12.20 6.18
N GLN A 74 -7.53 -11.77 7.44
CA GLN A 74 -7.87 -10.41 7.83
C GLN A 74 -6.66 -9.46 7.86
N THR A 75 -5.44 -9.94 7.56
CA THR A 75 -4.23 -9.09 7.54
C THR A 75 -4.49 -7.85 6.67
N PRO A 76 -4.26 -6.64 7.18
CA PRO A 76 -4.47 -5.41 6.41
C PRO A 76 -3.61 -5.37 5.15
N VAL A 77 -4.21 -4.91 4.04
CA VAL A 77 -3.52 -4.72 2.76
C VAL A 77 -3.86 -3.38 2.13
N ALA A 78 -2.92 -2.85 1.37
CA ALA A 78 -3.12 -1.69 0.52
C ALA A 78 -2.65 -1.97 -0.91
N VAL A 79 -3.39 -1.44 -1.88
CA VAL A 79 -2.97 -1.34 -3.28
C VAL A 79 -2.77 0.13 -3.60
N ILE A 80 -1.52 0.53 -3.83
CA ILE A 80 -1.14 1.92 -4.08
C ILE A 80 -0.82 2.08 -5.57
N SER A 81 -1.73 2.71 -6.30
CA SER A 81 -1.61 2.99 -7.72
C SER A 81 -1.00 4.34 -7.98
N ARG A 82 -0.11 4.43 -8.97
CA ARG A 82 0.49 5.69 -9.43
C ARG A 82 1.08 6.51 -8.27
N GLY A 83 1.77 5.83 -7.34
CA GLY A 83 2.33 6.43 -6.14
C GLY A 83 3.12 7.72 -6.43
N THR A 84 2.97 8.70 -5.54
CA THR A 84 3.54 10.06 -5.60
C THR A 84 3.03 10.96 -6.73
N ARG A 85 2.17 10.48 -7.63
CA ARG A 85 1.58 11.29 -8.70
C ARG A 85 0.31 11.98 -8.23
N ALA A 86 -0.06 13.09 -8.85
CA ALA A 86 -1.29 13.81 -8.52
C ALA A 86 -2.56 12.95 -8.61
N ASP A 87 -2.52 11.90 -9.44
CA ASP A 87 -3.58 10.92 -9.65
C ASP A 87 -3.35 9.61 -8.84
N GLN A 88 -2.58 9.66 -7.75
CA GLN A 88 -2.39 8.53 -6.83
C GLN A 88 -3.74 8.04 -6.31
N GLN A 89 -3.90 6.72 -6.26
CA GLN A 89 -5.06 6.07 -5.62
C GLN A 89 -4.55 5.05 -4.61
N VAL A 90 -5.19 5.02 -3.44
CA VAL A 90 -4.92 4.04 -2.38
C VAL A 90 -6.22 3.30 -2.10
N LEU A 91 -6.19 1.98 -2.30
CA LEU A 91 -7.30 1.09 -1.92
C LEU A 91 -6.83 0.23 -0.75
N THR A 92 -7.55 0.23 0.36
CA THR A 92 -7.25 -0.59 1.54
C THR A 92 -8.31 -1.66 1.75
N GLY A 93 -7.93 -2.74 2.43
CA GLY A 93 -8.81 -3.82 2.83
C GLY A 93 -8.03 -4.93 3.51
N THR A 94 -8.44 -6.17 3.28
CA THR A 94 -7.85 -7.37 3.92
C THR A 94 -7.20 -8.30 2.91
N LEU A 95 -6.34 -9.20 3.38
CA LEU A 95 -5.61 -10.13 2.52
C LEU A 95 -6.55 -11.00 1.66
N GLN A 96 -7.70 -11.42 2.19
CA GLN A 96 -8.72 -12.13 1.40
C GLN A 96 -9.36 -11.28 0.29
N GLN A 97 -9.31 -9.95 0.38
CA GLN A 97 -9.84 -9.02 -0.62
C GLN A 97 -8.78 -8.57 -1.64
N LEU A 98 -7.52 -8.99 -1.48
CA LEU A 98 -6.38 -8.47 -2.24
C LEU A 98 -6.58 -8.55 -3.76
N GLU A 99 -7.14 -9.65 -4.27
CA GLU A 99 -7.42 -9.84 -5.69
C GLU A 99 -8.40 -8.76 -6.21
N GLN A 100 -9.54 -8.60 -5.54
CA GLN A 100 -10.56 -7.62 -5.92
C GLN A 100 -9.98 -6.19 -5.93
N LEU A 101 -9.22 -5.83 -4.89
CA LEU A 101 -8.59 -4.52 -4.81
C LEU A 101 -7.58 -4.31 -5.94
N ALA A 102 -6.77 -5.32 -6.26
CA ALA A 102 -5.78 -5.26 -7.32
C ALA A 102 -6.42 -5.10 -8.72
N GLN A 103 -7.58 -5.72 -8.96
CA GLN A 103 -8.32 -5.59 -10.23
C GLN A 103 -8.92 -4.20 -10.43
N GLN A 104 -9.28 -3.51 -9.33
CA GLN A 104 -9.87 -2.17 -9.35
C GLN A 104 -8.82 -1.06 -9.49
N ALA A 105 -7.55 -1.37 -9.21
CA ALA A 105 -6.50 -0.39 -9.08
C ALA A 105 -5.84 -0.07 -10.44
N PRO A 106 -5.73 1.21 -10.84
CA PRO A 106 -4.99 1.60 -12.03
C PRO A 106 -3.52 1.16 -11.97
N LEU A 107 -2.94 0.79 -13.10
CA LEU A 107 -1.52 0.46 -13.17
C LEU A 107 -0.65 1.72 -13.41
N PRO A 108 0.62 1.72 -12.96
CA PRO A 108 1.27 0.71 -12.11
C PRO A 108 0.83 0.81 -10.65
N ALA A 109 0.82 -0.33 -9.95
CA ALA A 109 0.48 -0.40 -8.53
C ALA A 109 1.45 -1.26 -7.71
N LEU A 110 1.64 -0.85 -6.45
CA LEU A 110 2.37 -1.58 -5.42
C LEU A 110 1.37 -2.24 -4.46
N LEU A 111 1.57 -3.51 -4.14
CA LEU A 111 0.82 -4.16 -3.06
C LEU A 111 1.61 -4.03 -1.76
N VAL A 112 0.94 -3.68 -0.67
CA VAL A 112 1.51 -3.66 0.68
C VAL A 112 0.66 -4.56 1.56
N ILE A 113 1.29 -5.48 2.29
CA ILE A 113 0.62 -6.43 3.18
C ILE A 113 1.26 -6.32 4.57
N GLY A 114 0.45 -6.01 5.58
CA GLY A 114 0.89 -5.92 6.97
C GLY A 114 0.11 -4.87 7.76
N GLU A 115 0.20 -4.99 9.07
CA GLU A 115 -0.58 -4.23 10.05
C GLU A 115 -0.27 -2.71 9.97
N VAL A 116 0.88 -2.33 9.41
CA VAL A 116 1.22 -0.92 9.11
C VAL A 116 0.22 -0.22 8.21
N VAL A 117 -0.58 -0.96 7.42
CA VAL A 117 -1.61 -0.37 6.55
C VAL A 117 -2.72 0.29 7.37
N GLU A 118 -2.98 -0.15 8.60
CA GLU A 118 -4.01 0.45 9.47
C GLU A 118 -3.71 1.93 9.78
N LEU A 119 -2.43 2.32 9.74
CA LEU A 119 -2.00 3.69 9.97
C LEU A 119 -2.39 4.64 8.83
N HIS A 120 -2.72 4.13 7.64
CA HIS A 120 -3.14 4.94 6.48
C HIS A 120 -4.18 5.99 6.87
N HIS A 121 -5.23 5.60 7.60
CA HIS A 121 -6.33 6.49 7.97
C HIS A 121 -5.94 7.56 8.99
N GLN A 122 -4.79 7.42 9.66
CA GLN A 122 -4.34 8.34 10.70
C GLN A 122 -3.29 9.34 10.18
N ILE A 123 -2.44 8.91 9.24
CA ILE A 123 -1.26 9.70 8.82
C ILE A 123 -1.20 9.97 7.31
N ALA A 124 -2.21 9.58 6.53
CA ALA A 124 -2.30 9.98 5.12
C ALA A 124 -2.39 11.51 4.99
N TRP A 125 -1.42 12.09 4.28
CA TRP A 125 -1.29 13.54 4.12
C TRP A 125 -1.44 13.98 2.66
N PHE A 126 -1.10 13.11 1.71
CA PHE A 126 -1.09 13.44 0.29
C PHE A 126 -2.48 13.30 -0.33
N GLY A 127 -2.83 14.19 -1.26
CA GLY A 127 -4.13 14.16 -1.94
C GLY A 127 -5.31 14.72 -1.13
N HIS A 128 -5.11 15.03 0.16
CA HIS A 128 -6.05 15.86 0.91
C HIS A 128 -5.93 17.29 0.41
N GLN A 129 -6.90 17.76 -0.38
CA GLN A 129 -7.11 19.20 -0.47
C GLN A 129 -7.54 19.65 0.94
N PRO A 130 -6.84 20.60 1.58
CA PRO A 130 -7.41 21.24 2.75
C PRO A 130 -8.79 21.75 2.31
N GLN A 131 -9.84 21.34 3.01
CA GLN A 131 -11.12 22.03 2.93
C GLN A 131 -10.81 23.48 3.31
N THR A 132 -10.64 24.33 2.31
CA THR A 132 -10.76 25.76 2.52
C THR A 132 -12.24 25.96 2.80
N ASP A 133 -12.61 25.86 4.08
CA ASP A 133 -13.85 26.47 4.54
C ASP A 133 -13.91 27.86 3.94
N GLY A 134 -15.03 28.17 3.30
CA GLY A 134 -15.27 29.40 2.53
C GLY A 134 -15.27 30.64 3.40
N ALA A 135 -14.16 30.95 4.05
CA ALA A 135 -13.88 32.24 4.64
C ALA A 135 -13.54 33.20 3.49
N ALA A 136 -14.53 34.01 3.16
CA ALA A 136 -14.44 35.10 2.21
C ALA A 136 -13.10 35.85 2.34
N ARG A 137 -12.39 35.99 1.22
CA ARG A 137 -11.33 37.00 1.08
C ARG A 137 -11.95 38.35 1.48
N PRO A 138 -11.44 39.07 2.50
CA PRO A 138 -11.78 40.47 2.60
C PRO A 138 -11.17 41.13 1.35
N ALA A 139 -12.03 41.79 0.57
CA ALA A 139 -11.57 42.65 -0.51
C ALA A 139 -10.68 43.72 0.11
N VAL A 140 -9.39 43.68 -0.20
CA VAL A 140 -8.50 44.81 0.08
C VAL A 140 -8.96 45.92 -0.86
N VAL A 141 -9.73 46.87 -0.31
CA VAL A 141 -10.04 48.14 -0.95
C VAL A 141 -8.72 48.89 -1.03
N ASN A 142 -8.19 49.02 -2.25
CA ASN A 142 -7.01 49.83 -2.50
C ASN A 142 -7.46 51.30 -2.54
N LEU A 143 -7.17 52.05 -1.48
CA LEU A 143 -7.22 53.52 -1.48
C LEU A 143 -5.78 54.01 -1.56
N ALA A 144 -5.35 54.34 -2.77
CA ALA A 144 -4.27 55.27 -3.09
C ALA A 144 -4.52 55.83 -4.49
#